data_AF-A0A7J6SN48-F1
#
_entry.id   AF-A0A7J6SN48-F1
#
_cell.length_a   1.000
_cell.length_b   1.000
_cell.length_c   1.000
_cell.angle_alpha   90.00
_cell.angle_beta   90.00
_cell.angle_gamma   90.00
#
_symmetry.space_group_name_H-M   'P 1'
#
loop_
_entity.id
_entity.type
_entity.pdbx_description
1 polymer ?
#
loop_
_entity_poly.entity_id
_entity_poly.type
_entity_poly.pdbx_seq_one_letter_code
_entity_poly.pdbx_strand_id
1 'polypeptide(L)'
;LDTRPQYVYATEALVNAYTQTDEAFRNELQSLEGGCTAVTCLVQYEFGGDRTLYCAHVGDSRAVLCRGRRALRLTSDSDHKATDPVEVARITQKGGIVVNDRVNGMLAIARALGDFQLKRTISAEMVARAAKAREEGEEMPPVFGDVA
;
A
#
# COMPACT_ATOMS: atom_id res chain seq x y z
N LEU A 1 17.81 -15.25 21.18
CA LEU A 1 16.88 -15.69 20.12
C LEU A 1 15.75 -14.68 20.13
N ASP A 2 15.60 -13.91 19.05
CA ASP A 2 14.60 -12.84 18.95
C ASP A 2 13.19 -13.44 19.07
N THR A 3 12.40 -12.95 20.02
CA THR A 3 11.07 -13.46 20.39
C THR A 3 9.94 -12.64 19.78
N ARG A 4 10.23 -11.71 18.86
CA ARG A 4 9.20 -10.93 18.17
C ARG A 4 8.27 -11.85 17.35
N PRO A 5 6.94 -11.61 17.36
CA PRO A 5 5.99 -12.38 16.54
C PRO A 5 6.39 -12.35 15.06
N GLN A 6 6.31 -13.49 14.37
CA GLN A 6 6.76 -13.62 12.98
C GLN A 6 6.05 -12.65 12.01
N TYR A 7 4.84 -12.21 12.35
CA TYR A 7 4.05 -11.20 11.64
C TYR A 7 4.70 -9.81 11.61
N VAL A 8 5.54 -9.49 12.60
CA VAL A 8 6.25 -8.20 12.65
C VAL A 8 7.26 -8.11 11.52
N TYR A 9 7.87 -9.22 11.10
CA TYR A 9 8.91 -9.21 10.06
C TYR A 9 8.38 -8.94 8.65
N ALA A 10 7.21 -9.45 8.27
CA ALA A 10 6.70 -9.26 6.90
C ALA A 10 6.27 -7.81 6.65
N THR A 11 5.52 -7.21 7.58
CA THR A 11 5.14 -5.80 7.47
C THR A 11 6.38 -4.91 7.50
N GLU A 12 7.33 -5.15 8.42
CA GLU A 12 8.60 -4.42 8.49
C GLU A 12 9.41 -4.56 7.18
N ALA A 13 9.49 -5.77 6.62
CA ALA A 13 10.15 -6.01 5.34
C ALA A 13 9.48 -5.25 4.19
N LEU A 14 8.15 -5.18 4.17
CA LEU A 14 7.41 -4.41 3.16
C LEU A 14 7.62 -2.90 3.33
N VAL A 15 7.58 -2.38 4.57
CA VAL A 15 7.89 -0.95 4.87
C VAL A 15 9.28 -0.63 4.34
N ASN A 16 10.26 -1.46 4.69
CA ASN A 16 11.64 -1.29 4.29
C ASN A 16 11.80 -1.38 2.77
N ALA A 17 11.14 -2.32 2.11
CA ALA A 17 11.18 -2.47 0.66
C ALA A 17 10.65 -1.22 -0.06
N TYR A 18 9.50 -0.69 0.34
CA TYR A 18 8.92 0.51 -0.27
C TYR A 18 9.79 1.75 -0.02
N THR A 19 10.28 1.91 1.22
CA THR A 19 11.14 3.04 1.61
C THR A 19 12.45 3.03 0.83
N GLN A 20 13.15 1.89 0.81
CA GLN A 20 14.42 1.75 0.10
C GLN A 20 14.23 1.89 -1.42
N THR A 21 13.11 1.43 -1.98
CA THR A 21 12.82 1.60 -3.41
C THR A 21 12.59 3.08 -3.76
N ASP A 22 11.82 3.83 -2.96
CA ASP A 22 11.63 5.27 -3.19
C ASP A 22 12.96 6.05 -3.03
N GLU A 23 13.81 5.65 -2.08
CA GLU A 23 15.14 6.24 -1.91
C GLU A 23 16.08 5.92 -3.09
N ALA A 24 16.09 4.67 -3.56
CA ALA A 24 16.85 4.27 -4.75
C ALA A 24 16.40 5.07 -5.98
N PHE A 25 15.09 5.25 -6.18
CA PHE A 25 14.57 6.10 -7.26
C PHE A 25 15.06 7.55 -7.14
N ARG A 26 15.15 8.09 -5.93
CA ARG A 26 15.65 9.45 -5.69
C ARG A 26 17.12 9.58 -6.08
N ASN A 27 17.90 8.54 -5.89
CA ASN A 27 19.34 8.55 -6.14
C ASN A 27 19.69 8.23 -7.60
N GLU A 28 19.00 7.27 -8.20
CA GLU A 28 19.32 6.72 -9.52
C GLU A 28 18.53 7.40 -10.65
N LEU A 29 17.33 7.89 -10.39
CA LEU A 29 16.41 8.40 -11.41
C LEU A 29 16.21 9.93 -11.31
N GLN A 30 17.22 10.66 -10.86
CA GLN A 30 17.15 12.13 -10.63
C GLN A 30 16.72 12.94 -11.86
N SER A 31 17.00 12.44 -13.08
CA SER A 31 16.63 13.07 -14.34
C SER A 31 15.25 12.66 -14.87
N LEU A 32 14.59 11.67 -14.26
CA LEU A 32 13.26 11.24 -14.64
C LEU A 32 12.21 11.96 -13.80
N GLU A 33 11.41 12.77 -14.48
CA GLU A 33 10.20 13.35 -13.90
C GLU A 33 9.06 12.33 -14.01
N GLY A 34 8.91 11.52 -12.97
CA GLY A 34 7.79 10.59 -12.89
C GLY A 34 7.86 9.68 -11.68
N GLY A 35 6.81 8.87 -11.56
CA GLY A 35 6.68 7.87 -10.52
C GLY A 35 5.87 6.68 -11.00
N CYS A 36 5.63 5.74 -10.09
CA CYS A 36 4.81 4.58 -10.37
C CYS A 36 3.93 4.22 -9.18
N THR A 37 2.82 3.55 -9.50
CA THR A 37 2.05 2.79 -8.52
C THR A 37 2.79 1.50 -8.20
N ALA A 38 2.57 0.94 -7.02
CA ALA A 38 3.05 -0.40 -6.69
C ALA A 38 1.98 -1.15 -5.90
N VAL A 39 1.85 -2.44 -6.17
CA VAL A 39 1.06 -3.37 -5.36
C VAL A 39 1.86 -4.65 -5.19
N THR A 40 2.02 -5.09 -3.95
CA THR A 40 2.85 -6.24 -3.59
C THR A 40 2.02 -7.21 -2.77
N CYS A 41 1.88 -8.44 -3.23
CA CYS A 41 1.29 -9.53 -2.46
C CYS A 41 2.38 -10.50 -2.00
N LEU A 42 2.54 -10.66 -0.69
CA LEU A 42 3.49 -11.60 -0.08
C LEU A 42 2.71 -12.73 0.59
N VAL A 43 3.07 -13.97 0.26
CA VAL A 43 2.56 -15.17 0.93
C VAL A 43 3.61 -15.67 1.91
N GLN A 44 3.35 -15.52 3.20
CA GLN A 44 4.21 -16.05 4.25
C GLN A 44 3.69 -17.41 4.69
N TYR A 45 4.60 -18.37 4.81
CA TYR A 45 4.32 -19.66 5.44
C TYR A 45 4.58 -19.53 6.93
N GLU A 46 3.57 -19.85 7.73
CA GLU A 46 3.63 -19.78 9.18
C GLU A 46 3.96 -21.15 9.79
N PHE A 47 4.43 -21.16 11.03
CA PHE A 47 4.62 -22.39 11.78
C PHE A 47 3.28 -23.15 11.92
N GLY A 48 3.27 -24.46 11.65
CA GLY A 48 2.04 -25.26 11.61
C GLY A 48 1.41 -25.40 10.22
N GLY A 49 2.06 -24.89 9.17
CA GLY A 49 1.60 -25.06 7.78
C GLY A 49 0.49 -24.09 7.37
N ASP A 50 0.19 -23.12 8.23
CA ASP A 50 -0.64 -21.98 7.88
C ASP A 50 0.06 -21.04 6.91
N ARG A 51 -0.73 -20.14 6.32
CA ARG A 51 -0.23 -19.14 5.37
C ARG A 51 -0.93 -17.82 5.61
N THR A 52 -0.17 -16.73 5.56
CA THR A 52 -0.67 -15.36 5.64
C THR A 52 -0.40 -14.64 4.32
N LEU A 53 -1.41 -13.94 3.81
CA LEU A 53 -1.31 -13.05 2.65
C LEU A 53 -1.18 -11.62 3.14
N TYR A 54 -0.06 -10.97 2.85
CA TYR A 54 0.12 -9.54 3.04
C TYR A 54 -0.03 -8.84 1.70
N CYS A 55 -0.73 -7.73 1.68
CA CYS A 55 -0.88 -6.88 0.50
C CYS A 55 -0.53 -5.44 0.87
N ALA A 56 0.56 -4.93 0.31
CA ALA A 56 0.97 -3.53 0.43
C ALA A 56 0.77 -2.82 -0.90
N HIS A 57 0.42 -1.54 -0.89
CA HIS A 57 0.32 -0.76 -2.13
C HIS A 57 0.50 0.75 -1.95
N VAL A 58 0.88 1.42 -3.05
CA VAL A 58 0.77 2.86 -3.27
C VAL A 58 0.16 3.12 -4.64
N GLY A 59 -0.69 4.14 -4.73
CA GLY A 59 -1.40 4.49 -5.96
C GLY A 59 -2.75 3.78 -6.09
N ASP A 60 -3.19 3.60 -7.33
CA ASP A 60 -4.52 3.09 -7.67
C ASP A 60 -4.51 1.70 -8.35
N SER A 61 -3.35 1.05 -8.39
CA SER A 61 -3.25 -0.37 -8.70
C SER A 61 -3.92 -1.20 -7.61
N ARG A 62 -4.62 -2.27 -7.99
CA ARG A 62 -5.47 -3.06 -7.09
C ARG A 62 -5.18 -4.55 -7.17
N ALA A 63 -5.05 -5.19 -6.01
CA ALA A 63 -5.01 -6.64 -5.88
C ALA A 63 -6.36 -7.19 -5.42
N VAL A 64 -6.80 -8.27 -6.06
CA VAL A 64 -8.05 -8.97 -5.76
C VAL A 64 -7.78 -10.47 -5.72
N LEU A 65 -8.21 -11.13 -4.65
CA LEU A 65 -8.17 -12.57 -4.48
C LEU A 65 -9.50 -13.18 -4.92
N CYS A 66 -9.44 -14.17 -5.80
CA CYS A 66 -10.59 -15.04 -6.08
C CYS A 66 -10.61 -16.20 -5.06
N ARG A 67 -11.68 -16.30 -4.26
CA ARG A 67 -11.87 -17.40 -3.32
C ARG A 67 -13.35 -17.78 -3.26
N GLY A 68 -13.67 -19.06 -3.38
CA GLY A 68 -15.06 -19.53 -3.31
C GLY A 68 -16.00 -18.84 -4.31
N ARG A 69 -15.52 -18.56 -5.54
CA ARG A 69 -16.25 -17.80 -6.57
C ARG A 69 -16.56 -16.35 -6.20
N ARG A 70 -15.94 -15.80 -5.15
CA ARG A 70 -16.05 -14.40 -4.71
C ARG A 70 -14.75 -13.66 -5.00
N ALA A 71 -14.87 -12.40 -5.37
CA ALA A 71 -13.76 -11.48 -5.49
C ALA A 71 -13.58 -10.72 -4.17
N LEU A 72 -12.42 -10.90 -3.53
CA LEU A 72 -12.05 -10.27 -2.27
C LEU A 72 -10.94 -9.27 -2.53
N ARG A 73 -11.17 -7.99 -2.23
CA ARG A 73 -10.15 -6.95 -2.35
C ARG A 73 -9.05 -7.18 -1.31
N LEU A 74 -7.79 -7.17 -1.74
CA LEU A 74 -6.63 -7.32 -0.86
C LEU A 74 -5.96 -5.99 -0.49
N THR A 75 -5.98 -5.01 -1.39
CA THR A 75 -5.51 -3.65 -1.07
C THR A 75 -6.43 -2.98 -0.05
N SER A 76 -6.00 -1.86 0.55
CA SER A 76 -6.80 -1.08 1.51
C SER A 76 -8.17 -0.68 0.97
N ASP A 77 -9.10 -0.23 1.82
CA ASP A 77 -10.52 -0.04 1.47
C ASP A 77 -10.76 0.88 0.26
N SER A 78 -9.85 1.80 -0.03
CA SER A 78 -9.89 2.65 -1.21
C SER A 78 -8.59 2.63 -2.01
N ASP A 79 -8.67 3.02 -3.27
CA ASP A 79 -7.48 3.32 -4.07
C ASP A 79 -6.95 4.70 -3.65
N HIS A 80 -5.64 4.94 -3.73
CA HIS A 80 -5.05 6.22 -3.35
C HIS A 80 -5.27 7.30 -4.43
N LYS A 81 -6.52 7.57 -4.78
CA LYS A 81 -6.92 8.65 -5.70
C LYS A 81 -6.77 10.00 -5.02
N ALA A 82 -6.49 11.05 -5.79
CA ALA A 82 -6.47 12.42 -5.27
C ALA A 82 -7.83 12.88 -4.72
N THR A 83 -8.92 12.20 -5.10
CA THR A 83 -10.29 12.45 -4.65
C THR A 83 -10.71 11.62 -3.43
N ASP A 84 -9.87 10.70 -2.97
CA ASP A 84 -10.17 9.91 -1.78
C ASP A 84 -10.22 10.83 -0.54
N PRO A 85 -11.28 10.80 0.30
CA PRO A 85 -11.43 11.74 1.40
C PRO A 85 -10.28 11.73 2.42
N VAL A 86 -9.69 10.56 2.68
CA VAL A 86 -8.55 10.41 3.61
C VAL A 86 -7.32 11.06 2.98
N GLU A 87 -7.09 10.83 1.70
CA GLU A 87 -5.98 11.45 0.97
C GLU A 87 -6.15 12.95 0.78
N VAL A 88 -7.36 13.44 0.50
CA VAL A 88 -7.69 14.88 0.41
C VAL A 88 -7.33 15.58 1.72
N ALA A 89 -7.73 15.01 2.86
CA ALA A 89 -7.39 15.55 4.17
C ALA A 89 -5.86 15.59 4.39
N ARG A 90 -5.15 14.50 4.06
CA ARG A 90 -3.69 14.41 4.16
C ARG A 90 -2.97 15.42 3.28
N ILE A 91 -3.42 15.60 2.03
CA ILE A 91 -2.86 16.56 1.08
C ILE A 91 -3.07 17.99 1.59
N THR A 92 -4.28 18.31 2.05
CA THR A 92 -4.65 19.63 2.58
C THR A 92 -3.83 19.98 3.82
N GLN A 93 -3.63 19.03 4.73
CA GLN A 93 -2.79 19.21 5.92
C GLN A 93 -1.33 19.53 5.57
N LYS A 94 -0.83 19.01 4.43
CA LYS A 94 0.51 19.33 3.91
C LYS A 94 0.56 20.61 3.05
N GLY A 95 -0.52 21.39 3.02
CA GLY A 95 -0.61 22.65 2.25
C GLY A 95 -0.83 22.46 0.75
N GLY A 96 -1.15 21.25 0.30
CA GLY A 96 -1.57 20.98 -1.07
C GLY A 96 -3.06 21.24 -1.29
N ILE A 97 -3.49 21.19 -2.54
CA ILE A 97 -4.89 21.32 -2.94
C ILE A 97 -5.26 20.22 -3.94
N VAL A 98 -6.55 19.92 -4.05
CA VAL A 98 -7.08 19.03 -5.10
C VAL A 98 -7.88 19.87 -6.07
N VAL A 99 -7.46 19.91 -7.33
CA VAL A 99 -8.06 20.69 -8.41
C VAL A 99 -8.27 19.78 -9.61
N ASN A 100 -9.48 19.74 -10.16
CA ASN A 100 -9.86 18.84 -11.27
C ASN A 100 -9.42 17.38 -11.01
N ASP A 101 -9.75 16.88 -9.83
CA ASP A 101 -9.44 15.51 -9.37
C ASP A 101 -7.94 15.19 -9.35
N ARG A 102 -7.08 16.21 -9.23
CA ARG A 102 -5.62 16.07 -9.22
C ARG A 102 -4.97 16.86 -8.09
N VAL A 103 -3.96 16.26 -7.46
CA VAL A 103 -3.09 16.92 -6.47
C VAL A 103 -2.36 18.07 -7.15
N ASN A 104 -2.58 19.29 -6.65
CA ASN A 104 -2.11 20.56 -7.20
C ASN A 104 -2.41 20.72 -8.71
N GLY A 105 -3.47 20.09 -9.21
CA GLY A 105 -3.80 20.08 -10.64
C GLY A 105 -2.92 19.17 -11.51
N MET A 106 -1.97 18.44 -10.93
CA MET A 106 -0.97 17.66 -11.67
C MET A 106 -1.27 16.15 -11.67
N LEU A 107 -1.35 15.52 -10.49
CA LEU A 107 -1.38 14.06 -10.37
C LEU A 107 -2.73 13.54 -9.87
N ALA A 108 -3.33 12.56 -10.56
CA ALA A 108 -4.64 12.01 -10.20
C ALA A 108 -4.61 11.00 -9.03
N ILE A 109 -3.42 10.64 -8.57
CA ILE A 109 -3.19 9.76 -7.42
C ILE A 109 -2.46 10.52 -6.32
N ALA A 110 -2.72 10.14 -5.07
CA ALA A 110 -2.19 10.78 -3.87
C ALA A 110 -0.96 10.08 -3.29
N ARG A 111 -0.73 8.82 -3.68
CA ARG A 111 0.46 8.05 -3.29
C ARG A 111 1.12 7.41 -4.50
N ALA A 112 2.45 7.41 -4.53
CA ALA A 112 3.26 6.82 -5.59
C ALA A 112 4.71 6.65 -5.09
N LEU A 113 5.47 5.73 -5.68
CA LEU A 113 6.94 5.76 -5.60
C LEU A 113 7.45 6.77 -6.64
N GLY A 114 8.54 7.49 -6.36
CA GLY A 114 9.05 8.52 -7.27
C GLY A 114 8.27 9.85 -7.16
N ASP A 115 8.01 10.53 -8.28
CA ASP A 115 7.28 11.81 -8.33
C ASP A 115 7.82 12.85 -7.33
N PHE A 116 9.16 12.96 -7.22
CA PHE A 116 9.82 13.73 -6.16
C PHE A 116 9.47 15.22 -6.15
N GLN A 117 9.10 15.79 -7.29
CA GLN A 117 8.62 17.16 -7.41
C GLN A 117 7.33 17.40 -6.62
N LEU A 118 6.51 16.36 -6.42
CA LEU A 118 5.22 16.43 -5.73
C LEU A 118 5.27 15.87 -4.30
N LYS A 119 6.40 15.28 -3.85
CA LYS A 119 6.54 14.58 -2.55
C LYS A 119 6.28 15.43 -1.31
N ARG A 120 6.19 16.76 -1.45
CA ARG A 120 5.67 17.63 -0.38
C ARG A 120 4.19 17.37 -0.10
N THR A 121 3.42 16.93 -1.09
CA THR A 121 1.96 16.77 -1.02
C THR A 121 1.50 15.33 -1.21
N ILE A 122 2.15 14.54 -2.08
CA ILE A 122 1.90 13.11 -2.23
C ILE A 122 2.78 12.28 -1.27
N SER A 123 2.44 11.01 -1.04
CA SER A 123 3.23 10.11 -0.17
C SER A 123 3.82 8.92 -0.94
N ALA A 124 4.98 8.42 -0.52
CA ALA A 124 5.48 7.08 -0.89
C ALA A 124 5.16 6.01 0.15
N GLU A 125 4.52 6.41 1.26
CA GLU A 125 4.18 5.52 2.35
C GLU A 125 3.10 4.53 1.90
N MET A 126 3.47 3.25 1.92
CA MET A 126 2.55 2.16 1.58
C MET A 126 1.41 2.05 2.58
N VAL A 127 0.27 1.54 2.12
CA VAL A 127 -0.78 1.02 3.01
C VAL A 127 -0.81 -0.49 2.85
N ALA A 128 -0.79 -1.21 3.96
CA ALA A 128 -0.76 -2.66 3.97
C ALA A 128 -1.95 -3.29 4.70
N ARG A 129 -2.34 -4.49 4.25
CA ARG A 129 -3.31 -5.38 4.89
C ARG A 129 -2.78 -6.79 4.96
N ALA A 130 -3.26 -7.54 5.95
CA ALA A 130 -2.98 -8.96 6.08
C ALA A 130 -4.29 -9.76 6.14
N ALA A 131 -4.29 -10.95 5.53
CA ALA A 131 -5.40 -11.89 5.57
C ALA A 131 -4.86 -13.33 5.66
N LYS A 132 -5.58 -14.24 6.31
CA LYS A 132 -5.23 -15.67 6.24
C LYS A 132 -5.39 -16.18 4.81
N ALA A 133 -4.44 -16.98 4.33
CA ALA A 133 -4.49 -17.58 3.00
C ALA A 133 -5.50 -18.73 2.89
N ARG A 134 -5.99 -19.24 4.03
CA ARG A 134 -7.09 -20.21 4.17
C ARG A 134 -8.01 -19.81 5.33
N GLU A 135 -9.25 -20.29 5.31
CA GLU A 135 -10.14 -20.26 6.48
C GLU A 135 -10.04 -21.60 7.22
N GLU A 136 -10.21 -21.59 8.55
CA GLU A 136 -10.39 -22.83 9.31
C GLU A 136 -11.86 -23.28 9.16
N GLY A 137 -12.09 -24.38 8.45
CA GLY A 137 -13.43 -24.97 8.28
C GLY A 137 -14.39 -24.30 7.28
N GLU A 138 -14.03 -23.15 6.70
CA GLU A 138 -14.74 -22.30 5.70
C GLU A 138 -16.15 -21.74 6.07
N GLU A 139 -16.20 -20.52 6.64
CA GLU A 139 -17.05 -19.36 6.26
C GLU A 139 -16.49 -18.04 6.90
N MET A 140 -16.53 -16.90 6.20
CA MET A 140 -15.67 -15.69 6.41
C MET A 140 -16.29 -14.57 7.27
N PRO A 141 -15.65 -14.12 8.37
CA PRO A 141 -15.29 -12.68 8.56
C PRO A 141 -14.13 -12.42 9.57
N PRO A 142 -13.72 -11.17 9.89
CA PRO A 142 -13.52 -9.94 9.11
C PRO A 142 -12.01 -9.61 8.92
N VAL A 143 -11.72 -8.56 8.14
CA VAL A 143 -10.38 -8.01 7.85
C VAL A 143 -9.85 -7.23 9.07
N PHE A 144 -8.61 -7.47 9.49
CA PHE A 144 -7.94 -6.66 10.51
C PHE A 144 -7.42 -5.34 9.90
N GLY A 145 -7.55 -4.26 10.69
CA GLY A 145 -7.41 -2.87 10.25
C GLY A 145 -6.02 -2.46 9.74
N ASP A 146 -6.00 -1.26 9.16
CA ASP A 146 -4.84 -0.67 8.52
C ASP A 146 -3.67 -0.53 9.53
N VAL A 147 -2.48 -1.01 9.15
CA VAL A 147 -1.24 -0.77 9.88
C VAL A 147 -0.66 0.55 9.36
N ALA A 148 -0.73 1.57 10.21
CA ALA A 148 -0.04 2.85 10.05
C ALA A 148 1.43 2.74 10.48
#